data_AF-A0A2U2DQ56-F1
#
_entry.id   AF-A0A2U2DQ56-F1
#
_cell.length_a   1.000
_cell.length_b   1.000
_cell.length_c   1.000
_cell.angle_alpha   90.00
_cell.angle_beta   90.00
_cell.angle_gamma   90.00
#
_symmetry.space_group_name_H-M   'P 1'
#
loop_
_entity.id
_entity.type
_entity.pdbx_description
1 polymer ?
#
loop_
_entity_poly.entity_id
_entity_poly.type
_entity_poly.pdbx_seq_one_letter_code
_entity_poly.pdbx_strand_id
1 'polypeptide(L)'
;MKLYPLDMFQWELGAMTVNRTNSDQFQLRLPPGLRERVKVYAERHGRSMNAEIVRILEREFPEPLPISERLAALFEVLDVLKSGATDGNIDQLVTGVEETVEDLLQGRISGIDPAAKKQLQTKWQEYLAEQAKEAASSMNLDIEEEHAFNASGTTGKYVETHDLDDDEDPRK
;
A
#
# COMPACT_ATOMS: atom_id res chain seq x y z
N MET A 1 -14.28 74.62 -14.16
CA MET A 1 -13.35 73.80 -14.96
C MET A 1 -12.00 73.78 -14.27
N LYS A 2 -11.76 72.76 -13.45
CA LYS A 2 -10.45 72.45 -12.86
C LYS A 2 -10.22 70.95 -13.11
N LEU A 3 -9.25 70.69 -13.97
CA LEU A 3 -8.73 69.36 -14.28
C LEU A 3 -8.07 68.80 -13.02
N TYR A 4 -8.47 67.60 -12.63
CA TYR A 4 -7.68 66.77 -11.71
C TYR A 4 -6.84 65.79 -12.55
N PRO A 5 -5.54 65.67 -12.26
CA PRO A 5 -4.58 64.95 -13.10
C PRO A 5 -4.69 63.42 -12.96
N LEU A 6 -4.37 62.75 -14.08
CA LEU A 6 -4.01 61.34 -14.18
C LEU A 6 -2.88 61.03 -13.18
N ASP A 7 -3.21 60.46 -12.03
CA ASP A 7 -2.21 59.74 -11.22
C ASP A 7 -2.85 58.57 -10.46
N MET A 8 -3.59 57.76 -11.21
CA MET A 8 -4.33 56.60 -10.70
C MET A 8 -3.71 55.28 -11.18
N PHE A 9 -2.38 55.25 -11.42
CA PHE A 9 -1.69 54.11 -12.04
C PHE A 9 -0.27 53.83 -11.48
N GLN A 10 -0.04 54.03 -10.19
CA GLN A 10 1.24 53.66 -9.53
C GLN A 10 1.08 53.04 -8.12
N TRP A 11 0.09 52.18 -7.88
CA TRP A 11 0.01 51.43 -6.60
C TRP A 11 0.14 49.90 -6.70
N GLU A 12 0.35 49.32 -7.88
CA GLU A 12 0.40 47.85 -8.05
C GLU A 12 1.81 47.21 -8.18
N LEU A 13 2.89 47.83 -7.65
CA LEU A 13 4.21 47.18 -7.66
C LEU A 13 4.93 47.25 -6.30
N GLY A 14 4.16 47.10 -5.22
CA GLY A 14 4.68 46.94 -3.86
C GLY A 14 4.71 45.47 -3.45
N ALA A 15 5.73 44.75 -3.91
CA ALA A 15 6.24 43.51 -3.32
C ALA A 15 5.23 42.36 -3.08
N MET A 16 5.11 41.46 -4.06
CA MET A 16 5.07 40.03 -3.74
C MET A 16 6.38 39.67 -3.03
N THR A 17 6.49 40.00 -1.74
CA THR A 17 7.34 39.23 -0.85
C THR A 17 6.70 37.85 -0.79
N VAL A 18 7.13 36.96 -1.69
CA VAL A 18 7.12 35.54 -1.39
C VAL A 18 7.76 35.44 -0.02
N ASN A 19 6.93 35.21 1.00
CA ASN A 19 7.40 34.70 2.26
C ASN A 19 8.08 33.37 1.89
N ARG A 20 9.39 33.43 1.60
CA ARG A 20 10.26 32.28 1.66
C ARG A 20 10.26 31.96 3.14
N THR A 21 9.21 31.27 3.59
CA THR A 21 9.08 30.69 4.91
C THR A 21 10.45 30.14 5.25
N ASN A 22 11.08 30.71 6.27
CA ASN A 22 12.40 30.29 6.72
C ASN A 22 12.34 28.78 6.90
N SER A 23 12.90 28.04 5.95
CA SER A 23 12.98 26.59 6.02
C SER A 23 13.73 26.26 7.29
N ASP A 24 13.19 25.36 8.10
CA ASP A 24 13.80 25.02 9.39
C ASP A 24 15.26 24.56 9.15
N GLN A 25 16.23 25.28 9.71
CA GLN A 25 17.65 25.05 9.45
C GLN A 25 18.27 24.25 10.60
N PHE A 26 18.58 22.99 10.35
CA PHE A 26 19.23 22.12 11.33
C PHE A 26 20.74 22.02 11.09
N GLN A 27 21.54 22.28 12.14
CA GLN A 27 22.99 22.03 12.08
C GLN A 27 23.29 20.55 12.33
N LEU A 28 23.59 19.81 11.26
CA LEU A 28 23.95 18.39 11.34
C LEU A 28 25.44 18.19 11.63
N ARG A 29 25.75 17.37 12.63
CA ARG A 29 27.12 16.88 12.90
C ARG A 29 27.34 15.57 12.15
N LEU A 30 28.19 15.60 11.12
CA LEU A 30 28.49 14.42 10.31
C LEU A 30 29.79 13.76 10.78
N PRO A 31 29.87 12.41 10.76
CA PRO A 31 31.11 11.68 10.92
C PRO A 31 32.19 12.15 9.93
N PRO A 32 33.49 12.01 10.27
CA PRO A 32 34.58 12.40 9.39
C PRO A 32 34.48 11.70 8.03
N GLY A 33 34.70 12.44 6.95
CA GLY A 33 34.66 11.93 5.57
C GLY A 33 33.26 11.72 4.97
N LEU A 34 32.18 11.65 5.77
CA LEU A 34 30.83 11.44 5.23
C LEU A 34 30.37 12.63 4.37
N ARG A 35 30.65 13.86 4.83
CA ARG A 35 30.32 15.09 4.10
C ARG A 35 30.89 15.09 2.68
N GLU A 36 32.15 14.72 2.53
CA GLU A 36 32.84 14.76 1.23
C GLU A 36 32.27 13.69 0.28
N ARG A 37 31.99 12.49 0.80
CA ARG A 37 31.35 11.42 0.03
C ARG A 37 29.99 11.85 -0.53
N VAL A 38 29.15 12.50 0.29
CA VAL A 38 27.84 13.01 -0.15
C VAL A 38 27.99 14.14 -1.17
N LYS A 39 28.93 15.06 -0.94
CA LYS A 39 29.20 16.17 -1.86
C LYS A 39 29.61 15.68 -3.25
N VAL A 40 30.60 14.78 -3.33
CA VAL A 40 31.06 14.21 -4.61
C VAL A 40 29.92 13.51 -5.35
N TYR A 41 29.07 12.78 -4.63
CA TYR A 41 27.91 12.13 -5.22
C TYR A 41 26.89 13.15 -5.76
N ALA A 42 26.57 14.18 -4.97
CA ALA A 42 25.63 15.23 -5.36
C ALA A 42 26.10 15.99 -6.62
N GLU A 43 27.37 16.38 -6.66
CA GLU A 43 27.98 17.09 -7.80
C GLU A 43 27.92 16.28 -9.10
N ARG A 44 28.20 14.97 -9.02
CA ARG A 44 28.09 14.06 -10.18
C ARG A 44 26.67 13.97 -10.74
N HIS A 45 25.65 14.27 -9.92
CA HIS A 45 24.24 14.24 -10.32
C HIS A 45 23.65 15.65 -10.52
N GLY A 46 24.48 16.70 -10.55
CA GLY A 46 24.03 18.07 -10.76
C GLY A 46 23.15 18.63 -9.64
N ARG A 47 23.27 18.09 -8.41
CA ARG A 47 22.50 18.52 -7.23
C ARG A 47 23.41 19.20 -6.22
N SER A 48 22.83 20.10 -5.42
CA SER A 48 23.52 20.59 -4.23
C SER A 48 23.62 19.47 -3.18
N MET A 49 24.63 19.53 -2.32
CA MET A 49 24.79 18.58 -1.22
C MET A 49 23.52 18.53 -0.34
N ASN A 50 22.89 19.67 -0.05
CA ASN A 50 21.66 19.72 0.73
C ASN A 50 20.49 19.03 0.00
N ALA A 51 20.34 19.27 -1.29
CA ALA A 51 19.30 18.61 -2.09
C ALA A 51 19.46 17.08 -2.09
N GLU A 52 20.70 16.59 -2.14
CA GLU A 52 20.96 15.15 -2.07
C GLU A 52 20.67 14.56 -0.68
N ILE A 53 21.01 15.28 0.40
CA ILE A 53 20.67 14.87 1.77
C ILE A 53 19.15 14.77 1.93
N VAL A 54 18.42 15.82 1.53
CA VAL A 54 16.94 15.85 1.61
C VAL A 54 16.35 14.71 0.80
N ARG A 55 16.79 14.50 -0.44
CA ARG A 55 16.31 13.42 -1.31
C ARG A 55 16.48 12.02 -0.68
N ILE A 56 17.59 11.78 -0.01
CA ILE A 56 17.82 10.50 0.69
C ILE A 56 16.88 10.42 1.89
N LEU A 57 16.77 11.48 2.69
CA LEU A 57 15.90 11.49 3.87
C LEU A 57 14.43 11.27 3.49
N GLU A 58 13.91 11.94 2.47
CA GLU A 58 12.53 11.74 1.99
C GLU A 58 12.29 10.31 1.49
N ARG A 59 13.30 9.68 0.88
CA ARG A 59 13.20 8.30 0.42
C ARG A 59 13.18 7.31 1.57
N GLU A 60 14.04 7.50 2.57
CA GLU A 60 14.15 6.59 3.73
C GLU A 60 13.08 6.87 4.80
N PHE A 61 12.56 8.09 4.87
CA PHE A 61 11.56 8.58 5.82
C PHE A 61 10.44 9.32 5.05
N PRO A 62 9.62 8.60 4.28
CA PRO A 62 8.50 9.21 3.58
C PRO A 62 7.50 9.82 4.58
N GLU A 63 6.81 10.86 4.16
CA GLU A 63 5.74 11.46 4.96
C GLU A 63 4.63 10.44 5.22
N PRO A 64 4.21 10.21 6.48
CA PRO A 64 3.14 9.29 6.77
C PRO A 64 1.83 9.77 6.16
N LEU A 65 1.21 8.94 5.32
CA LEU A 65 -0.10 9.22 4.75
C LEU A 65 -1.18 9.13 5.84
N PRO A 66 -2.18 10.01 5.85
CA PRO A 66 -3.29 9.87 6.79
C PRO A 66 -4.14 8.65 6.42
N ILE A 67 -4.65 7.93 7.43
CA ILE A 67 -5.51 6.76 7.22
C ILE A 67 -6.71 7.03 6.31
N SER A 68 -7.25 8.25 6.30
CA SER A 68 -8.35 8.65 5.44
C SER A 68 -8.03 8.52 3.95
N GLU A 69 -6.80 8.86 3.54
CA GLU A 69 -6.37 8.74 2.14
C GLU A 69 -6.23 7.28 1.74
N ARG A 70 -5.70 6.42 2.63
CA ARG A 70 -5.63 4.98 2.36
C ARG A 70 -7.01 4.33 2.31
N LEU A 71 -7.94 4.73 3.17
CA LEU A 71 -9.32 4.25 3.13
C LEU A 71 -10.04 4.64 1.84
N ALA A 72 -9.80 5.84 1.32
CA ALA A 72 -10.36 6.27 0.04
C ALA A 72 -9.92 5.35 -1.11
N ALA A 73 -8.62 5.03 -1.19
CA ALA A 73 -8.09 4.11 -2.19
C ALA A 73 -8.73 2.70 -2.09
N LEU A 74 -8.95 2.20 -0.87
CA LEU A 74 -9.65 0.93 -0.67
C LEU A 74 -11.11 0.96 -1.16
N PHE A 75 -11.81 2.08 -0.94
CA PHE A 75 -13.18 2.23 -1.44
C PHE A 75 -13.23 2.28 -2.97
N GLU A 76 -12.24 2.90 -3.63
CA GLU A 76 -12.15 2.89 -5.10
C GLU A 76 -12.02 1.46 -5.64
N VAL A 77 -11.15 0.63 -5.03
CA VAL A 77 -11.01 -0.78 -5.42
C VAL A 77 -12.32 -1.55 -5.17
N LEU A 78 -13.00 -1.29 -4.05
CA LEU A 78 -14.28 -1.90 -3.73
C LEU A 78 -15.40 -1.49 -4.71
N ASP A 79 -15.39 -0.26 -5.20
CA ASP A 79 -16.36 0.22 -6.18
C ASP A 79 -16.12 -0.39 -7.56
N VAL A 80 -14.84 -0.58 -7.95
CA VAL A 80 -14.48 -1.36 -9.15
C VAL A 80 -15.04 -2.79 -9.06
N LEU A 81 -14.92 -3.45 -7.90
CA LEU A 81 -15.51 -4.78 -7.70
C LEU A 81 -17.03 -4.81 -7.85
N LYS A 82 -17.72 -3.87 -7.22
CA LYS A 82 -19.19 -3.80 -7.24
C LYS A 82 -19.73 -3.53 -8.63
N SER A 83 -18.94 -2.93 -9.51
CA SER A 83 -19.33 -2.59 -10.88
C SER A 83 -19.32 -3.78 -11.87
N GLY A 84 -18.79 -4.94 -11.48
CA GLY A 84 -18.86 -6.18 -12.26
C GLY A 84 -17.73 -7.15 -11.91
N ALA A 85 -18.09 -8.37 -11.49
CA ALA A 85 -17.13 -9.39 -11.08
C ALA A 85 -16.47 -10.06 -12.30
N THR A 86 -15.24 -9.66 -12.62
CA THR A 86 -14.27 -10.55 -13.25
C THR A 86 -13.41 -11.17 -12.16
N ASP A 87 -12.99 -12.42 -12.32
CA ASP A 87 -12.24 -13.17 -11.29
C ASP A 87 -11.01 -12.40 -10.77
N GLY A 88 -10.31 -11.65 -11.63
CA GLY A 88 -9.15 -10.85 -11.25
C GLY A 88 -9.44 -9.60 -10.39
N ASN A 89 -10.69 -9.20 -10.22
CA ASN A 89 -11.02 -8.03 -9.41
C ASN A 89 -10.93 -8.39 -7.91
N ILE A 90 -11.38 -9.59 -7.52
CA ILE A 90 -11.31 -10.03 -6.12
C ILE A 90 -9.85 -10.09 -5.66
N ASP A 91 -8.95 -10.59 -6.50
CA ASP A 91 -7.51 -10.62 -6.22
C ASP A 91 -6.91 -9.21 -6.03
N GLN A 92 -7.38 -8.23 -6.80
CA GLN A 92 -6.95 -6.83 -6.65
C GLN A 92 -7.42 -6.23 -5.32
N LEU A 93 -8.63 -6.56 -4.86
CA LEU A 93 -9.10 -6.13 -3.54
C LEU A 93 -8.30 -6.79 -2.43
N VAL A 94 -8.11 -8.11 -2.49
CA VAL A 94 -7.32 -8.83 -1.51
C VAL A 94 -5.93 -8.19 -1.43
N THR A 95 -5.26 -8.04 -2.57
CA THR A 95 -3.95 -7.37 -2.66
C THR A 95 -3.98 -5.97 -2.05
N GLY A 96 -4.96 -5.13 -2.42
CA GLY A 96 -5.07 -3.76 -1.90
C GLY A 96 -5.29 -3.69 -0.39
N VAL A 97 -6.04 -4.64 0.18
CA VAL A 97 -6.25 -4.77 1.63
C VAL A 97 -4.97 -5.22 2.32
N GLU A 98 -4.27 -6.23 1.79
CA GLU A 98 -3.02 -6.73 2.35
C GLU A 98 -1.94 -5.64 2.38
N GLU A 99 -1.74 -4.93 1.26
CA GLU A 99 -0.83 -3.79 1.17
C GLU A 99 -1.19 -2.68 2.18
N THR A 100 -2.48 -2.44 2.40
CA THR A 100 -2.95 -1.43 3.37
C THR A 100 -2.57 -1.82 4.79
N VAL A 101 -2.78 -3.08 5.16
CA VAL A 101 -2.42 -3.60 6.47
C VAL A 101 -0.90 -3.55 6.65
N GLU A 102 -0.12 -3.86 5.62
CA GLU A 102 1.34 -3.75 5.68
C GLU A 102 1.81 -2.30 5.88
N ASP A 103 1.31 -1.35 5.09
CA ASP A 103 1.66 0.07 5.23
C ASP A 103 1.32 0.62 6.62
N LEU A 104 0.21 0.15 7.19
CA LEU A 104 -0.24 0.47 8.54
C LEU A 104 0.74 -0.05 9.60
N LEU A 105 1.14 -1.32 9.48
CA LEU A 105 2.10 -1.96 10.39
C LEU A 105 3.49 -1.32 10.28
N GLN A 106 3.94 -0.98 9.08
CA GLN A 106 5.20 -0.29 8.81
C GLN A 106 5.21 1.16 9.32
N GLY A 107 4.05 1.73 9.68
CA GLY A 107 3.95 3.09 10.20
C GLY A 107 3.99 4.16 9.11
N ARG A 108 3.77 3.76 7.85
CA ARG A 108 3.58 4.69 6.72
C ARG A 108 2.22 5.36 6.76
N ILE A 109 1.28 4.79 7.53
CA ILE A 109 -0.06 5.36 7.74
C ILE A 109 -0.14 5.93 9.16
N SER A 110 -0.57 7.19 9.27
CA SER A 110 -0.79 7.91 10.52
C SER A 110 -2.28 7.96 10.90
N GLY A 111 -2.56 8.26 12.18
CA GLY A 111 -3.93 8.46 12.68
C GLY A 111 -4.60 7.25 13.32
N ILE A 112 -3.81 6.23 13.70
CA ILE A 112 -4.33 5.00 14.32
C ILE A 112 -3.84 4.89 15.75
N ASP A 113 -4.74 4.47 16.63
CA ASP A 113 -4.42 4.18 18.02
C ASP A 113 -3.36 3.05 18.14
N PRO A 114 -2.31 3.22 18.97
CA PRO A 114 -1.28 2.20 19.13
C PRO A 114 -1.78 0.83 19.60
N ALA A 115 -2.84 0.78 20.41
CA ALA A 115 -3.40 -0.50 20.85
C ALA A 115 -4.14 -1.19 19.70
N ALA A 116 -4.89 -0.44 18.89
CA ALA A 116 -5.51 -0.95 17.66
C ALA A 116 -4.45 -1.49 16.68
N LYS A 117 -3.34 -0.76 16.49
CA LYS A 117 -2.21 -1.22 15.66
C LYS A 117 -1.63 -2.55 16.15
N LYS A 118 -1.45 -2.70 17.47
CA LYS A 118 -0.94 -3.95 18.07
C LYS A 118 -1.89 -5.12 17.87
N GLN A 119 -3.20 -4.91 18.06
CA GLN A 119 -4.20 -5.95 17.82
C GLN A 119 -4.22 -6.40 16.36
N LEU A 120 -4.15 -5.44 15.43
CA LEU A 120 -4.06 -5.74 14.00
C LEU A 120 -2.78 -6.52 13.68
N GLN A 121 -1.64 -6.15 14.26
CA GLN A 121 -0.38 -6.87 14.09
C GLN A 121 -0.50 -8.34 14.50
N THR A 122 -1.09 -8.61 15.67
CA THR A 122 -1.31 -9.99 16.13
C THR A 122 -2.19 -10.76 15.16
N LYS A 123 -3.32 -10.18 14.74
CA LYS A 123 -4.25 -10.83 13.80
C LYS A 123 -3.64 -11.09 12.43
N TRP A 124 -2.83 -10.16 11.94
CA TRP A 124 -2.10 -10.31 10.67
C TRP A 124 -1.08 -11.44 10.73
N GLN A 125 -0.34 -11.57 11.84
CA GLN A 125 0.60 -12.68 12.03
C GLN A 125 -0.11 -14.05 12.13
N GLU A 126 -1.27 -14.10 12.80
CA GLU A 126 -2.11 -15.31 12.83
C GLU A 126 -2.57 -15.71 11.43
N TYR A 127 -3.06 -14.75 10.62
CA TYR A 127 -3.46 -14.98 9.23
C TYR A 127 -2.31 -15.51 8.37
N LEU A 128 -1.13 -14.87 8.41
CA LEU A 128 0.05 -15.31 7.66
C LEU A 128 0.51 -16.73 8.07
N ALA A 129 0.44 -17.04 9.37
CA ALA A 129 0.80 -18.37 9.87
C ALA A 129 -0.18 -19.44 9.37
N GLU A 130 -1.47 -19.12 9.25
CA GLU A 130 -2.46 -20.04 8.71
C GLU A 130 -2.28 -20.25 7.21
N GLN A 131 -2.08 -19.18 6.44
CA GLN A 131 -1.76 -19.25 5.01
C GLN A 131 -0.50 -20.09 4.74
N ALA A 132 0.53 -19.97 5.59
CA ALA A 132 1.74 -20.78 5.48
C ALA A 132 1.49 -22.28 5.75
N LYS A 133 0.56 -22.63 6.66
CA LYS A 133 0.16 -24.03 6.89
C LYS A 133 -0.67 -24.55 5.73
N GLU A 134 -1.60 -23.76 5.22
CA GLU A 134 -2.44 -24.14 4.07
C GLU A 134 -1.57 -24.37 2.83
N ALA A 135 -0.60 -23.50 2.56
CA ALA A 135 0.38 -23.71 1.48
C ALA A 135 1.25 -24.95 1.69
N ALA A 136 1.67 -25.25 2.94
CA ALA A 136 2.40 -26.48 3.25
C ALA A 136 1.52 -27.74 3.12
N SER A 137 0.22 -27.61 3.37
CA SER A 137 -0.77 -28.67 3.20
C SER A 137 -1.13 -28.86 1.73
N SER A 138 -1.22 -27.78 0.95
CA SER A 138 -1.52 -27.82 -0.48
C SER A 138 -0.38 -28.46 -1.28
N MET A 139 0.87 -28.30 -0.84
CA MET A 139 2.03 -29.01 -1.39
C MET A 139 1.97 -30.54 -1.24
N ASN A 140 1.05 -31.08 -0.44
CA ASN A 140 0.83 -32.53 -0.26
C ASN A 140 -0.45 -33.05 -0.95
N LEU A 141 -1.14 -32.21 -1.73
CA LEU A 141 -2.33 -32.65 -2.46
C LEU A 141 -1.92 -33.51 -3.66
N ASP A 142 -2.72 -34.54 -3.92
CA ASP A 142 -2.60 -35.26 -5.19
C ASP A 142 -3.15 -34.42 -6.37
N ILE A 143 -2.87 -34.84 -7.61
CA ILE A 143 -3.26 -34.10 -8.83
C ILE A 143 -4.78 -33.88 -8.87
N GLU A 144 -5.57 -34.84 -8.40
CA GLU A 144 -7.03 -34.77 -8.42
C GLU A 144 -7.57 -33.79 -7.37
N GLU A 145 -6.97 -33.80 -6.18
CA GLU A 145 -7.27 -32.88 -5.09
C GLU A 145 -6.84 -31.43 -5.40
N GLU A 146 -5.70 -31.24 -6.07
CA GLU A 146 -5.23 -29.93 -6.55
C GLU A 146 -6.20 -29.34 -7.59
N HIS A 147 -6.69 -30.15 -8.53
CA HIS A 147 -7.68 -29.73 -9.51
C HIS A 147 -9.03 -29.36 -8.85
N ALA A 148 -9.50 -30.14 -7.88
CA ALA A 148 -10.74 -29.88 -7.16
C ALA A 148 -10.68 -28.59 -6.32
N PHE A 149 -9.55 -28.35 -5.64
CA PHE A 149 -9.31 -27.14 -4.86
C PHE A 149 -9.27 -25.89 -5.74
N ASN A 150 -8.54 -25.94 -6.86
CA ASN A 150 -8.46 -24.82 -7.81
C ASN A 150 -9.81 -24.50 -8.47
N ALA A 151 -10.68 -25.50 -8.65
CA ALA A 151 -11.98 -25.32 -9.30
C ALA A 151 -13.10 -24.88 -8.34
N SER A 152 -13.05 -25.28 -7.06
CA SER A 152 -14.19 -25.13 -6.14
C SER A 152 -13.84 -24.49 -4.79
N GLY A 153 -12.56 -24.25 -4.51
CA GLY A 153 -12.08 -23.80 -3.19
C GLY A 153 -12.19 -24.88 -2.10
N THR A 154 -12.48 -26.13 -2.46
CA THR A 154 -12.62 -27.25 -1.52
C THR A 154 -11.89 -28.49 -2.04
N THR A 155 -11.30 -29.30 -1.14
CA THR A 155 -10.69 -30.60 -1.45
C THR A 155 -11.65 -31.79 -1.28
N GLY A 156 -12.96 -31.53 -1.13
CA GLY A 156 -13.95 -32.55 -0.87
C GLY A 156 -14.09 -33.54 -2.04
N LYS A 157 -13.76 -34.82 -1.81
CA LYS A 157 -14.04 -35.91 -2.76
C LYS A 157 -15.52 -36.27 -2.69
N TYR A 158 -16.30 -35.89 -3.70
CA TYR A 158 -17.65 -36.43 -3.86
C TYR A 158 -17.54 -37.74 -4.64
N VAL A 159 -17.65 -38.87 -3.93
CA VAL A 159 -17.90 -40.15 -4.58
C VAL A 159 -19.37 -40.12 -5.00
N GLU A 160 -19.66 -39.98 -6.30
CA GLU A 160 -20.98 -40.36 -6.80
C GLU A 160 -21.11 -41.87 -6.56
N THR A 161 -21.88 -42.25 -5.54
CA THR A 161 -22.33 -43.63 -5.38
C THR A 161 -23.36 -43.92 -6.46
N HIS A 162 -22.88 -44.08 -7.69
CA HIS A 162 -23.61 -44.79 -8.73
C HIS A 162 -22.84 -46.09 -8.91
N ASP A 163 -23.46 -47.20 -8.53
CA ASP A 163 -23.04 -48.62 -8.70
C ASP A 163 -23.17 -49.48 -7.43
N LEU A 164 -23.97 -49.05 -6.45
CA LEU A 164 -24.56 -49.98 -5.48
C LEU A 164 -26.08 -49.91 -5.66
N ASP A 165 -26.66 -51.05 -6.04
CA ASP A 165 -28.08 -51.35 -6.23
C ASP A 165 -28.62 -51.17 -7.67
N ASP A 166 -28.46 -52.22 -8.49
CA ASP A 166 -29.62 -52.91 -9.09
C ASP A 166 -29.14 -54.11 -9.93
N ASP A 167 -29.18 -55.29 -9.34
CA ASP A 167 -29.66 -56.51 -10.02
C ASP A 167 -29.93 -57.58 -8.94
N GLU A 168 -31.11 -57.47 -8.34
CA GLU A 168 -31.78 -58.59 -7.70
C GLU A 168 -31.84 -59.77 -8.68
N ASP A 169 -31.47 -60.97 -8.22
CA ASP A 169 -31.84 -62.25 -8.81
C ASP A 169 -33.37 -62.40 -8.82
N PRO A 170 -33.98 -62.78 -9.96
CA PRO A 170 -35.13 -63.66 -9.87
C PRO A 170 -35.01 -64.84 -10.83
N ARG A 171 -34.83 -66.02 -10.26
CA ARG A 171 -35.25 -67.29 -10.86
C ARG A 171 -36.71 -67.21 -11.35
N LYS A 172 -36.92 -67.18 -12.67
CA LYS A 172 -37.94 -67.96 -13.41
C LYS A 172 -37.82 -67.76 -14.92
#